data_AF-A0A936DJ76-F1
#
_entry.id   AF-A0A936DJ76-F1
#
_cell.length_a   1.000
_cell.length_b   1.000
_cell.length_c   1.000
_cell.angle_alpha   90.00
_cell.angle_beta   90.00
_cell.angle_gamma   90.00
#
_symmetry.space_group_name_H-M   'P 1'
#
loop_
_entity.id
_entity.type
_entity.pdbx_description
1 polymer ?
#
loop_
_entity_poly.entity_id
_entity_poly.type
_entity_poly.pdbx_seq_one_letter_code
_entity_poly.pdbx_strand_id
1 'polypeptide(L)'
;MSRLRRSALIFGALLATLLLAACSSQPLRNMEPGEQPAEDTDEGGLWDALADSERALQRSPLLVRDEALNRYVNGLVCRYAGEYCKDIRVYIIRRPYFNASMAPNGVMQIWTGALLRAENEAQLGFVLGHEIGHFLGQHSIKQWRRTKDTANALSLLQLIAAGSPSASAGDAFDVALFAAYASLFKYSRDHERESDLHGFERSVALGYDANQGWKLWQALLAEENARDRRKPSSVFATHPATEERLTTLRREAEALPTNGDGTGSAEFSDALRPFLTTWLADEVQRRNYPQTLVLLDRLQSRPEVPNAGMLAYFRGEVFRKRRAPGDDKRAIDAYVAALDLPGYPAETMRALGYAFRRVEDIESANEAFADYLEARPNADDRALIEHLMTEPVRRHED
;
A
#
# COMPACT_ATOMS: atom_id res chain seq x y z
N MET A 1 -2.26 -36.02 54.19
CA MET A 1 -3.28 -35.33 55.01
C MET A 1 -2.64 -34.13 55.70
N SER A 2 -3.24 -32.96 55.48
CA SER A 2 -3.16 -31.69 56.22
C SER A 2 -1.81 -31.20 56.77
N ARG A 3 -1.28 -30.14 56.16
CA ARG A 3 -0.65 -29.05 56.93
C ARG A 3 -1.34 -27.73 56.58
N LEU A 4 -2.26 -27.38 57.46
CA LEU A 4 -2.94 -26.09 57.56
C LEU A 4 -1.96 -24.99 57.98
N ARG A 5 -2.11 -23.85 57.29
CA ARG A 5 -2.17 -22.48 57.83
C ARG A 5 -1.19 -22.14 58.97
N ARG A 6 -0.16 -21.38 58.62
CA ARG A 6 0.29 -20.22 59.41
C ARG A 6 0.47 -19.03 58.47
N SER A 7 -0.55 -18.20 58.44
CA SER A 7 -0.53 -16.84 57.91
C SER A 7 0.28 -15.95 58.86
N ALA A 8 1.18 -15.12 58.34
CA ALA A 8 1.40 -13.73 58.78
C ALA A 8 2.60 -13.11 58.03
N LEU A 9 2.30 -12.06 57.27
CA LEU A 9 3.09 -10.83 57.22
C LEU A 9 4.55 -10.91 56.74
N ILE A 10 4.75 -11.05 55.44
CA ILE A 10 5.76 -10.27 54.70
C ILE A 10 5.13 -9.86 53.36
N PHE A 11 4.13 -8.98 53.45
CA PHE A 11 3.60 -8.21 52.32
C PHE A 11 4.05 -6.78 52.59
N GLY A 12 5.21 -6.41 52.04
CA GLY A 12 5.79 -5.09 52.28
C GLY A 12 7.12 -4.95 51.56
N ALA A 13 7.13 -4.07 50.56
CA ALA A 13 8.33 -3.51 49.93
C ALA A 13 9.14 -4.45 49.01
N LEU A 14 8.53 -4.86 47.89
CA LEU A 14 9.21 -4.69 46.60
C LEU A 14 8.31 -3.81 45.72
N LEU A 15 8.13 -2.57 46.18
CA LEU A 15 7.89 -1.44 45.30
C LEU A 15 9.18 -1.30 44.49
N ALA A 16 9.26 -1.99 43.35
CA ALA A 16 10.23 -1.65 42.35
C ALA A 16 9.88 -0.22 41.91
N THR A 17 10.62 0.73 42.47
CA THR A 17 10.78 2.08 41.96
C THR A 17 11.28 1.99 40.52
N LEU A 18 10.37 1.73 39.59
CA LEU A 18 10.49 2.27 38.25
C LEU A 18 10.45 3.78 38.45
N LEU A 19 11.63 4.37 38.44
CA LEU A 19 11.81 5.79 38.22
C LEU A 19 10.91 6.16 37.05
N LEU A 20 9.80 6.84 37.36
CA LEU A 20 9.14 7.74 36.43
C LEU A 20 10.20 8.78 36.07
N ALA A 21 11.08 8.45 35.14
CA ALA A 21 11.75 9.47 34.37
C ALA A 21 10.60 10.22 33.70
N ALA A 22 10.21 11.34 34.31
CA ALA A 22 9.31 12.28 33.70
C ALA A 22 10.08 12.83 32.49
N CYS A 23 10.01 12.13 31.37
CA CYS A 23 10.58 12.59 30.11
C CYS A 23 10.01 13.99 29.87
N SER A 24 10.89 15.00 29.92
CA SER A 24 10.49 16.38 29.76
C SER A 24 10.01 16.58 28.32
N SER A 25 8.81 17.12 28.15
CA SER A 25 8.35 17.59 26.84
C SER A 25 9.08 18.90 26.51
N GLN A 26 9.99 18.85 25.54
CA GLN A 26 10.65 20.05 25.03
C GLN A 26 9.71 20.78 24.05
N PRO A 27 9.69 22.13 24.02
CA PRO A 27 8.93 22.85 23.00
C PRO A 27 9.42 22.45 21.60
N LEU A 28 8.48 22.17 20.68
CA LEU A 28 8.83 21.86 19.29
C LEU A 28 9.48 23.08 18.64
N ARG A 29 10.55 22.82 17.88
CA ARG A 29 11.25 23.77 17.02
C ARG A 29 11.21 23.23 15.60
N ASN A 30 11.54 24.07 14.62
CA ASN A 30 11.71 23.59 13.25
C ASN A 30 12.84 22.56 13.24
N MET A 31 12.62 21.44 12.53
CA MET A 31 13.62 20.39 12.39
C MET A 31 14.78 20.88 11.55
N GLU A 32 16.01 20.69 12.01
CA GLU A 32 17.21 20.89 11.19
C GLU A 32 17.69 19.55 10.57
N PRO A 33 18.34 19.56 9.41
CA PRO A 33 18.78 18.32 8.77
C PRO A 33 19.79 17.54 9.62
N GLY A 34 19.49 16.28 9.96
CA GLY A 34 20.31 15.44 10.83
C GLY A 34 20.01 15.60 12.33
N GLU A 35 19.06 16.45 12.70
CA GLU A 35 18.65 16.61 14.10
C GLU A 35 17.95 15.35 14.61
N GLN A 36 18.29 14.97 15.84
CA GLN A 36 17.62 13.90 16.57
C GLN A 36 17.24 14.42 17.97
N PRO A 37 16.08 14.00 18.51
CA PRO A 37 15.71 14.35 19.88
C PRO A 37 16.71 13.75 20.87
N ALA A 38 16.90 14.40 22.01
CA ALA A 38 17.69 13.83 23.09
C ALA A 38 16.99 12.57 23.66
N GLU A 39 17.76 11.53 23.97
CA GLU A 39 17.26 10.21 24.41
C GLU A 39 16.38 10.27 25.66
N ASP A 40 16.64 11.23 26.56
CA ASP A 40 15.90 11.42 27.81
C ASP A 40 14.58 12.19 27.66
N THR A 41 14.28 12.65 26.44
CA THR A 41 13.04 13.36 26.12
C THR A 41 11.90 12.42 25.76
N ASP A 42 10.70 12.97 25.73
CA ASP A 42 9.51 12.19 25.39
C ASP A 42 9.50 11.76 23.92
N GLU A 43 10.04 12.61 23.06
CA GLU A 43 10.26 12.34 21.65
C GLU A 43 11.37 11.29 21.44
N GLY A 44 12.47 11.36 22.18
CA GLY A 44 13.53 10.35 22.19
C GLY A 44 12.98 8.95 22.48
N GLY A 45 12.17 8.82 23.54
CA GLY A 45 11.52 7.54 23.87
C GLY A 45 10.52 7.04 22.80
N LEU A 46 9.86 7.94 22.06
CA LEU A 46 9.02 7.55 20.92
C LEU A 46 9.88 7.06 19.75
N TRP A 47 10.98 7.75 19.45
CA TRP A 47 11.90 7.36 18.38
C TRP A 47 12.54 5.99 18.64
N ASP A 48 12.88 5.69 19.89
CA ASP A 48 13.39 4.37 20.30
C ASP A 48 12.36 3.26 20.05
N ALA A 49 11.09 3.49 20.46
CA ALA A 49 10.01 2.53 20.21
C ALA A 49 9.77 2.30 18.70
N LEU A 50 9.92 3.36 17.89
CA LEU A 50 9.83 3.28 16.43
C LEU A 50 11.04 2.56 15.82
N ALA A 51 12.23 2.71 16.39
CA ALA A 51 13.43 1.99 15.95
C ALA A 51 13.28 0.46 16.13
N ASP A 52 12.61 0.01 17.19
CA ASP A 52 12.26 -1.42 17.34
C ASP A 52 11.31 -1.91 16.24
N SER A 53 10.30 -1.11 15.91
CA SER A 53 9.36 -1.44 14.84
C SER A 53 10.04 -1.41 13.45
N GLU A 54 10.99 -0.51 13.25
CA GLU A 54 11.86 -0.50 12.07
C GLU A 54 12.70 -1.78 11.97
N ARG A 55 13.31 -2.24 13.07
CA ARG A 55 14.05 -3.52 13.11
C ARG A 55 13.16 -4.72 12.76
N ALA A 56 11.89 -4.69 13.14
CA ALA A 56 10.92 -5.73 12.76
C ALA A 56 10.57 -5.64 11.26
N LEU A 57 10.34 -4.43 10.75
CA LEU A 57 10.07 -4.15 9.34
C LEU A 57 11.20 -4.66 8.43
N GLN A 58 12.46 -4.40 8.81
CA GLN A 58 13.65 -4.86 8.10
C GLN A 58 13.75 -6.38 7.96
N ARG A 59 13.11 -7.14 8.87
CA ARG A 59 13.07 -8.61 8.87
C ARG A 59 11.78 -9.18 8.25
N SER A 60 10.85 -8.33 7.85
CA SER A 60 9.56 -8.75 7.31
C SER A 60 9.69 -9.49 5.97
N PRO A 61 8.95 -10.60 5.76
CA PRO A 61 8.89 -11.26 4.45
C PRO A 61 8.14 -10.42 3.40
N LEU A 62 7.41 -9.38 3.83
CA LEU A 62 6.69 -8.47 2.93
C LEU A 62 7.58 -7.33 2.42
N LEU A 63 8.79 -7.17 2.94
CA LEU A 63 9.72 -6.15 2.48
C LEU A 63 10.19 -6.47 1.06
N VAL A 64 9.97 -5.54 0.13
CA VAL A 64 10.43 -5.66 -1.26
C VAL A 64 11.92 -5.34 -1.31
N ARG A 65 12.74 -6.32 -1.71
CA ARG A 65 14.21 -6.23 -1.69
C ARG A 65 14.85 -5.98 -3.06
N ASP A 66 14.05 -5.77 -4.09
CA ASP A 66 14.58 -5.51 -5.43
C ASP A 66 15.44 -4.23 -5.42
N GLU A 67 16.70 -4.35 -5.82
CA GLU A 67 17.66 -3.25 -5.72
C GLU A 67 17.34 -2.11 -6.69
N ALA A 68 16.84 -2.42 -7.88
CA ALA A 68 16.55 -1.42 -8.91
C ALA A 68 15.34 -0.57 -8.50
N LEU A 69 14.26 -1.20 -8.04
CA LEU A 69 13.08 -0.51 -7.54
C LEU A 69 13.40 0.33 -6.30
N ASN A 70 14.12 -0.23 -5.33
CA ASN A 70 14.51 0.51 -4.12
C ASN A 70 15.38 1.73 -4.46
N ARG A 71 16.35 1.59 -5.38
CA ARG A 71 17.17 2.71 -5.84
C ARG A 71 16.34 3.80 -6.51
N TYR A 72 15.42 3.41 -7.39
CA TYR A 72 14.54 4.33 -8.09
C TYR A 72 13.66 5.14 -7.11
N VAL A 73 12.93 4.44 -6.23
CA VAL A 73 12.03 5.09 -5.27
C VAL A 73 12.81 5.92 -4.25
N ASN A 74 13.93 5.43 -3.74
CA ASN A 74 14.79 6.21 -2.83
C ASN A 74 15.35 7.48 -3.50
N GLY A 75 15.75 7.37 -4.78
CA GLY A 75 16.18 8.53 -5.57
C GLY A 75 15.08 9.59 -5.68
N LEU A 76 13.85 9.18 -5.96
CA LEU A 76 12.70 10.07 -6.01
C LEU A 76 12.42 10.73 -4.64
N VAL A 77 12.41 9.95 -3.55
CA VAL A 77 12.26 10.47 -2.18
C VAL A 77 13.33 11.51 -1.88
N CYS A 78 14.59 11.24 -2.20
CA CYS A 78 15.68 12.18 -1.97
C CYS A 78 15.57 13.47 -2.81
N ARG A 79 15.08 13.37 -4.05
CA ARG A 79 14.76 14.57 -4.84
C ARG A 79 13.68 15.41 -4.16
N TYR A 80 12.66 14.79 -3.56
CA TYR A 80 11.62 15.52 -2.82
C TYR A 80 12.12 16.05 -1.47
N ALA A 81 12.92 15.30 -0.72
CA ALA A 81 13.40 15.66 0.61
C ALA A 81 14.53 16.72 0.61
N GLY A 82 15.29 16.83 -0.49
CA GLY A 82 16.42 17.75 -0.56
C GLY A 82 17.49 17.42 0.49
N GLU A 83 17.86 18.40 1.31
CA GLU A 83 18.88 18.25 2.36
C GLU A 83 18.51 17.24 3.46
N TYR A 84 17.22 16.98 3.64
CA TYR A 84 16.69 16.00 4.59
C TYR A 84 16.73 14.56 4.08
N CYS A 85 17.20 14.30 2.84
CA CYS A 85 17.33 12.94 2.28
C CYS A 85 18.08 11.99 3.21
N LYS A 86 19.13 12.48 3.90
CA LYS A 86 19.94 11.69 4.85
C LYS A 86 19.16 11.23 6.09
N ASP A 87 18.04 11.90 6.40
CA ASP A 87 17.21 11.63 7.56
C ASP A 87 16.11 10.61 7.27
N ILE A 88 15.89 10.29 5.98
CA ILE A 88 14.80 9.42 5.52
C ILE A 88 15.32 8.02 5.15
N ARG A 89 14.65 7.00 5.68
CA ARG A 89 14.91 5.57 5.38
C ARG A 89 13.68 4.97 4.73
N VAL A 90 13.79 4.60 3.46
CA VAL A 90 12.67 4.16 2.63
C VAL A 90 12.51 2.64 2.64
N TYR A 91 11.28 2.18 2.86
CA TYR A 91 10.92 0.76 2.85
C TYR A 91 9.68 0.52 1.98
N ILE A 92 9.84 -0.26 0.92
CA ILE A 92 8.72 -0.66 0.06
C ILE A 92 8.12 -1.96 0.58
N ILE A 93 6.84 -1.95 0.93
CA ILE A 93 6.15 -3.10 1.54
C ILE A 93 5.12 -3.67 0.57
N ARG A 94 5.18 -4.98 0.34
CA ARG A 94 4.23 -5.72 -0.50
C ARG A 94 2.86 -5.80 0.18
N ARG A 95 2.08 -4.75 -0.01
CA ARG A 95 0.69 -4.61 0.44
C ARG A 95 -0.09 -3.99 -0.72
N PRO A 96 -1.15 -4.65 -1.22
CA PRO A 96 -1.85 -4.19 -2.43
C PRO A 96 -2.73 -2.96 -2.21
N TYR A 97 -2.80 -2.40 -1.00
CA TYR A 97 -3.57 -1.20 -0.68
C TYR A 97 -2.78 0.08 -0.98
N PHE A 98 -3.49 1.13 -1.39
CA PHE A 98 -2.90 2.46 -1.52
C PHE A 98 -2.51 2.98 -0.14
N ASN A 99 -1.22 3.17 0.10
CA ASN A 99 -0.71 3.82 1.30
C ASN A 99 0.75 4.25 1.13
N ALA A 100 1.08 5.39 1.71
CA ALA A 100 2.43 5.78 2.06
C ALA A 100 2.34 6.45 3.44
N SER A 101 3.38 6.32 4.26
CA SER A 101 3.40 6.92 5.58
C SER A 101 4.82 7.22 6.00
N MET A 102 5.00 8.30 6.73
CA MET A 102 6.29 8.70 7.27
C MET A 102 6.25 8.78 8.80
N ALA A 103 7.07 7.98 9.46
CA ALA A 103 7.23 8.02 10.90
C ALA A 103 8.11 9.22 11.32
N PRO A 104 7.94 9.76 12.53
CA PRO A 104 8.68 10.94 12.96
C PRO A 104 10.19 10.72 13.12
N ASN A 105 10.66 9.46 13.20
CA ASN A 105 12.08 9.13 13.24
C ASN A 105 12.71 8.97 11.83
N GLY A 106 11.99 9.31 10.76
CA GLY A 106 12.50 9.26 9.39
C GLY A 106 12.20 7.97 8.63
N VAL A 107 11.45 7.02 9.19
CA VAL A 107 11.07 5.78 8.48
C VAL A 107 9.91 6.05 7.54
N MET A 108 10.16 5.98 6.24
CA MET A 108 9.12 6.04 5.21
C MET A 108 8.72 4.63 4.77
N GLN A 109 7.43 4.31 4.87
CA GLN A 109 6.86 3.10 4.31
C GLN A 109 6.01 3.42 3.09
N ILE A 110 6.25 2.72 1.98
CA ILE A 110 5.47 2.86 0.74
C ILE A 110 4.89 1.50 0.41
N TRP A 111 3.58 1.40 0.28
CA TRP A 111 2.94 0.14 -0.06
C TRP A 111 2.90 -0.05 -1.57
N THR A 112 3.07 -1.29 -2.05
CA THR A 112 3.06 -1.59 -3.49
C THR A 112 1.75 -1.19 -4.17
N GLY A 113 0.63 -1.14 -3.43
CA GLY A 113 -0.63 -0.60 -3.93
C GLY A 113 -0.63 0.89 -4.24
N ALA A 114 0.27 1.69 -3.64
CA ALA A 114 0.48 3.09 -4.02
C ALA A 114 1.23 3.19 -5.36
N LEU A 115 2.30 2.40 -5.53
CA LEU A 115 3.06 2.30 -6.78
C LEU A 115 2.17 1.85 -7.95
N LEU A 116 1.31 0.86 -7.73
CA LEU A 116 0.39 0.35 -8.75
C LEU A 116 -0.64 1.39 -9.21
N ARG A 117 -1.06 2.30 -8.32
CA ARG A 117 -2.14 3.28 -8.59
C ARG A 117 -1.63 4.63 -9.10
N ALA A 118 -0.40 5.01 -8.77
CA ALA A 118 0.20 6.17 -9.42
C ALA A 118 0.35 5.90 -10.92
N GLU A 119 0.02 6.89 -11.74
CA GLU A 119 0.10 6.80 -13.20
C GLU A 119 1.43 7.23 -13.77
N ASN A 120 2.16 8.03 -13.01
CA ASN A 120 3.43 8.62 -13.41
C ASN A 120 4.22 9.03 -12.16
N GLU A 121 5.48 9.40 -12.37
CA GLU A 121 6.41 9.80 -11.31
C GLU A 121 5.91 11.02 -10.53
N ALA A 122 5.27 11.99 -11.19
CA ALA A 122 4.73 13.19 -10.56
C ALA A 122 3.57 12.89 -9.59
N GLN A 123 2.69 11.93 -9.92
CA GLN A 123 1.63 11.47 -9.01
C GLN A 123 2.21 10.81 -7.76
N LEU A 124 3.19 9.91 -7.93
CA LEU A 124 3.89 9.30 -6.78
C LEU A 124 4.64 10.38 -5.99
N GLY A 125 5.34 11.27 -6.68
CA GLY A 125 6.11 12.36 -6.11
C GLY A 125 5.26 13.27 -5.23
N PHE A 126 4.06 13.65 -5.65
CA PHE A 126 3.13 14.41 -4.81
C PHE A 126 2.82 13.68 -3.49
N VAL A 127 2.56 12.38 -3.52
CA VAL A 127 2.32 11.57 -2.30
C VAL A 127 3.55 11.57 -1.40
N LEU A 128 4.73 11.36 -1.96
CA LEU A 128 5.99 11.36 -1.19
C LEU A 128 6.28 12.73 -0.59
N GLY A 129 6.08 13.80 -1.35
CA GLY A 129 6.21 15.17 -0.88
C GLY A 129 5.21 15.49 0.23
N HIS A 130 3.97 15.02 0.13
CA HIS A 130 2.98 15.15 1.20
C HIS A 130 3.45 14.48 2.50
N GLU A 131 3.93 13.22 2.44
CA GLU A 131 4.46 12.52 3.61
C GLU A 131 5.71 13.20 4.20
N ILE A 132 6.58 13.76 3.34
CA ILE A 132 7.75 14.55 3.78
C ILE A 132 7.28 15.85 4.45
N GLY A 133 6.23 16.50 3.95
CA GLY A 133 5.61 17.66 4.59
C GLY A 133 5.13 17.34 6.01
N HIS A 134 4.53 16.17 6.23
CA HIS A 134 4.17 15.71 7.57
C HIS A 134 5.37 15.52 8.50
N PHE A 135 6.48 15.00 7.96
CA PHE A 135 7.72 14.79 8.70
C PHE A 135 8.39 16.12 9.09
N LEU A 136 8.59 17.01 8.13
CA LEU A 136 9.21 18.32 8.37
C LEU A 136 8.36 19.21 9.28
N GLY A 137 7.03 19.17 9.10
CA GLY A 137 6.07 19.84 9.97
C GLY A 137 5.91 19.20 11.34
N GLN A 138 6.60 18.08 11.63
CA GLN A 138 6.53 17.31 12.87
C GLN A 138 5.08 16.98 13.27
N HIS A 139 4.21 16.73 12.28
CA HIS A 139 2.78 16.56 12.49
C HIS A 139 2.45 15.35 13.38
N SER A 140 3.18 14.25 13.22
CA SER A 140 3.00 13.05 14.05
C SER A 140 3.41 13.29 15.51
N ILE A 141 4.47 14.07 15.75
CA ILE A 141 4.89 14.44 17.12
C ILE A 141 3.87 15.38 17.77
N LYS A 142 3.41 16.40 17.04
CA LYS A 142 2.33 17.30 17.49
C LYS A 142 1.07 16.50 17.86
N GLN A 143 0.68 15.54 17.02
CA GLN A 143 -0.49 14.68 17.25
C GLN A 143 -0.29 13.72 18.41
N TRP A 144 0.89 13.12 18.53
CA TRP A 144 1.25 12.24 19.63
C TRP A 144 1.23 12.97 20.97
N ARG A 145 1.83 14.16 21.08
CA ARG A 145 1.81 14.96 22.32
C ARG A 145 0.38 15.36 22.71
N ARG A 146 -0.45 15.78 21.75
CA ARG A 146 -1.89 16.03 21.98
C ARG A 146 -2.63 14.79 22.50
N THR A 147 -2.30 13.61 22.01
CA THR A 147 -2.92 12.34 22.44
C THR A 147 -2.37 11.89 23.80
N LYS A 148 -1.10 12.18 24.10
CA LYS A 148 -0.45 11.88 25.38
C LYS A 148 -1.11 12.63 26.54
N ASP A 149 -1.48 13.89 26.33
CA ASP A 149 -2.11 14.73 27.34
C ASP A 149 -3.54 14.28 27.72
N THR A 150 -4.13 13.32 26.98
CA THR A 150 -5.47 12.75 27.25
C THR A 150 -5.45 11.41 28.02
N ALA A 151 -4.34 11.11 28.73
CA ALA A 151 -4.15 10.01 29.71
C ALA A 151 -3.85 8.59 29.20
N ASN A 152 -3.53 8.40 27.90
CA ASN A 152 -3.25 7.06 27.31
C ASN A 152 -1.84 6.88 26.71
N ALA A 153 -0.90 7.80 26.98
CA ALA A 153 0.42 7.82 26.34
C ALA A 153 1.26 6.56 26.57
N LEU A 154 1.27 6.05 27.81
CA LEU A 154 2.07 4.91 28.20
C LEU A 154 1.56 3.61 27.54
N SER A 155 0.23 3.45 27.46
CA SER A 155 -0.41 2.32 26.78
C SER A 155 -0.14 2.34 25.27
N LEU A 156 -0.11 3.53 24.66
CA LEU A 156 0.20 3.70 23.24
C LEU A 156 1.67 3.38 22.94
N LEU A 157 2.60 3.89 23.75
CA LEU A 157 4.03 3.56 23.64
C LEU A 157 4.30 2.07 23.86
N GLN A 158 3.65 1.45 24.86
CA GLN A 158 3.78 0.01 25.10
C GLN A 158 3.26 -0.81 23.92
N LEU A 159 2.17 -0.39 23.26
CA LEU A 159 1.64 -1.09 22.10
C LEU A 159 2.57 -0.96 20.88
N ILE A 160 3.12 0.23 20.65
CA ILE A 160 4.11 0.52 19.60
C ILE A 160 5.40 -0.30 19.84
N ALA A 161 5.92 -0.28 21.07
CA ALA A 161 7.15 -0.99 21.47
C ALA A 161 6.97 -2.51 21.53
N ALA A 162 5.75 -3.01 21.81
CA ALA A 162 5.44 -4.44 21.78
C ALA A 162 5.40 -5.03 20.36
N GLY A 163 5.78 -4.25 19.33
CA GLY A 163 5.82 -4.63 17.92
C GLY A 163 6.35 -6.05 17.69
N SER A 164 5.42 -6.99 17.55
CA SER A 164 5.70 -8.34 17.08
C SER A 164 4.58 -8.78 16.15
N PRO A 165 4.72 -8.60 14.83
CA PRO A 165 4.03 -9.48 13.91
C PRO A 165 4.68 -10.85 14.08
N SER A 166 4.08 -11.74 14.87
CA SER A 166 4.41 -13.15 14.72
C SER A 166 3.97 -13.52 13.30
N ALA A 167 4.81 -14.26 12.57
CA ALA A 167 4.47 -14.79 11.23
C ALA A 167 3.23 -15.71 11.23
N SER A 168 2.60 -15.90 12.39
CA SER A 168 1.44 -16.74 12.68
C SER A 168 0.20 -15.96 13.15
N ALA A 169 0.29 -14.65 13.40
CA ALA A 169 -0.86 -13.86 13.83
C ALA A 169 -1.59 -13.33 12.59
N GLY A 170 -2.73 -13.95 12.26
CA GLY A 170 -3.59 -13.49 11.18
C GLY A 170 -4.07 -12.05 11.33
N ASP A 171 -4.73 -11.54 10.29
CA ASP A 171 -5.20 -10.16 10.05
C ASP A 171 -5.69 -9.34 11.26
N ALA A 172 -6.13 -9.95 12.36
CA ALA A 172 -6.66 -9.26 13.54
C ALA A 172 -5.58 -8.64 14.46
N PHE A 173 -4.38 -9.22 14.57
CA PHE A 173 -3.31 -8.66 15.43
C PHE A 173 -2.63 -7.45 14.75
N ASP A 174 -2.47 -7.51 13.43
CA ASP A 174 -2.02 -6.39 12.58
C ASP A 174 -2.98 -5.19 12.71
N VAL A 175 -4.30 -5.41 12.85
CA VAL A 175 -5.29 -4.33 12.89
C VAL A 175 -5.22 -3.48 14.16
N ALA A 176 -4.97 -4.07 15.34
CA ALA A 176 -4.92 -3.30 16.59
C ALA A 176 -3.65 -2.44 16.69
N LEU A 177 -2.50 -3.00 16.30
CA LEU A 177 -1.24 -2.28 16.22
C LEU A 177 -1.30 -1.21 15.11
N PHE A 178 -1.82 -1.55 13.94
CA PHE A 178 -2.06 -0.60 12.86
C PHE A 178 -3.04 0.50 13.26
N ALA A 179 -4.11 0.22 14.02
CA ALA A 179 -5.04 1.24 14.49
C ALA A 179 -4.39 2.21 15.49
N ALA A 180 -3.51 1.71 16.36
CA ALA A 180 -2.73 2.55 17.28
C ALA A 180 -1.72 3.43 16.52
N TYR A 181 -0.99 2.86 15.56
CA TYR A 181 -0.15 3.63 14.65
C TYR A 181 -0.95 4.65 13.84
N ALA A 182 -2.06 4.25 13.22
CA ALA A 182 -2.94 5.11 12.44
C ALA A 182 -3.51 6.27 13.27
N SER A 183 -3.67 6.11 14.58
CA SER A 183 -4.09 7.21 15.46
C SER A 183 -3.04 8.33 15.57
N LEU A 184 -1.74 8.02 15.41
CA LEU A 184 -0.66 9.00 15.32
C LEU A 184 -0.70 9.78 14.00
N PHE A 185 -1.19 9.12 12.94
CA PHE A 185 -1.26 9.65 11.59
C PHE A 185 -2.60 10.33 11.28
N LYS A 186 -3.43 10.60 12.30
CA LYS A 186 -4.68 11.33 12.12
C LYS A 186 -4.44 12.83 12.30
N TYR A 187 -4.30 13.54 11.19
CA TYR A 187 -3.86 14.93 11.21
C TYR A 187 -5.02 15.93 11.16
N SER A 188 -4.71 17.17 11.55
CA SER A 188 -5.65 18.29 11.45
C SER A 188 -5.77 18.78 10.01
N ARG A 189 -6.85 19.50 9.68
CA ARG A 189 -7.03 20.11 8.35
C ARG A 189 -5.87 21.04 7.96
N ASP A 190 -5.26 21.72 8.92
CA ASP A 190 -4.15 22.62 8.66
C ASP A 190 -2.84 21.85 8.41
N HIS A 191 -2.62 20.74 9.13
CA HIS A 191 -1.48 19.85 8.85
C HIS A 191 -1.55 19.22 7.45
N GLU A 192 -2.74 18.81 7.02
CA GLU A 192 -2.95 18.29 5.65
C GLU A 192 -2.65 19.37 4.61
N ARG A 193 -3.13 20.61 4.82
CA ARG A 193 -2.88 21.74 3.90
C ARG A 193 -1.39 22.09 3.81
N GLU A 194 -0.69 22.14 4.93
CA GLU A 194 0.75 22.38 4.96
C GLU A 194 1.52 21.29 4.19
N SER A 195 1.08 20.04 4.32
CA SER A 195 1.71 18.88 3.67
C SER A 195 1.38 18.80 2.18
N ASP A 196 0.13 19.09 1.79
CA ASP A 196 -0.30 19.22 0.40
C ASP A 196 0.49 20.33 -0.31
N LEU A 197 0.65 21.50 0.32
CA LEU A 197 1.45 22.61 -0.22
C LEU A 197 2.91 22.21 -0.42
N HIS A 198 3.53 21.55 0.55
CA HIS A 198 4.91 21.06 0.40
C HIS A 198 5.05 20.10 -0.80
N GLY A 199 4.11 19.16 -0.96
CA GLY A 199 4.09 18.24 -2.10
C GLY A 199 3.98 18.96 -3.44
N PHE A 200 3.14 19.99 -3.52
CA PHE A 200 2.98 20.81 -4.72
C PHE A 200 4.22 21.65 -5.04
N GLU A 201 4.72 22.43 -4.08
CA GLU A 201 5.89 23.29 -4.25
C GLU A 201 7.11 22.47 -4.69
N ARG A 202 7.29 21.28 -4.09
CA ARG A 202 8.40 20.41 -4.46
C ARG A 202 8.23 19.79 -5.84
N SER A 203 7.00 19.44 -6.22
CA SER A 203 6.72 18.96 -7.58
C SER A 203 7.06 20.03 -8.62
N VAL A 204 6.64 21.28 -8.40
CA VAL A 204 6.98 22.42 -9.28
C VAL A 204 8.49 22.66 -9.33
N ALA A 205 9.17 22.62 -8.18
CA ALA A 205 10.63 22.80 -8.11
C ALA A 205 11.42 21.73 -8.89
N LEU A 206 10.85 20.53 -9.02
CA LEU A 206 11.41 19.43 -9.81
C LEU A 206 10.96 19.43 -11.28
N GLY A 207 10.14 20.41 -11.70
CA GLY A 207 9.63 20.53 -13.06
C GLY A 207 8.43 19.65 -13.38
N TYR A 208 7.75 19.09 -12.37
CA TYR A 208 6.57 18.26 -12.57
C TYR A 208 5.26 19.07 -12.62
N ASP A 209 4.25 18.52 -13.33
CA ASP A 209 2.87 19.02 -13.31
C ASP A 209 2.24 18.82 -11.93
N ALA A 210 2.06 19.89 -11.16
CA ALA A 210 1.41 19.89 -9.85
C ALA A 210 -0.05 19.42 -9.90
N ASN A 211 -0.73 19.51 -11.05
CA ASN A 211 -2.09 18.98 -11.19
C ASN A 211 -2.16 17.46 -10.99
N GLN A 212 -1.03 16.75 -11.08
CA GLN A 212 -0.98 15.31 -10.88
C GLN A 212 -1.43 14.90 -9.47
N GLY A 213 -1.22 15.74 -8.45
CA GLY A 213 -1.69 15.46 -7.09
C GLY A 213 -3.22 15.31 -6.98
N TRP A 214 -3.97 16.30 -7.48
CA TRP A 214 -5.43 16.23 -7.45
C TRP A 214 -5.99 15.19 -8.45
N LYS A 215 -5.34 14.97 -9.59
CA LYS A 215 -5.73 13.92 -10.56
C LYS A 215 -5.62 12.52 -9.94
N LEU A 216 -4.53 12.25 -9.21
CA LEU A 216 -4.40 11.02 -8.43
C LEU A 216 -5.53 10.91 -7.40
N TRP A 217 -5.80 11.97 -6.65
CA TRP A 217 -6.87 11.96 -5.64
C TRP A 217 -8.25 11.68 -6.24
N GLN A 218 -8.57 12.30 -7.39
CA GLN A 218 -9.79 12.04 -8.14
C GLN A 218 -9.90 10.56 -8.53
N ALA A 219 -8.82 9.96 -9.00
CA ALA A 219 -8.80 8.55 -9.37
C ALA A 219 -9.02 7.63 -8.16
N LEU A 220 -8.40 7.93 -7.02
CA LEU A 220 -8.60 7.17 -5.78
C LEU A 220 -10.05 7.28 -5.27
N LEU A 221 -10.69 8.45 -5.42
CA LEU A 221 -12.12 8.63 -5.12
C LEU A 221 -13.01 7.78 -6.03
N ALA A 222 -12.70 7.70 -7.33
CA ALA A 222 -13.43 6.83 -8.26
C ALA A 222 -13.31 5.34 -7.87
N GLU A 223 -12.11 4.90 -7.49
CA GLU A 223 -11.87 3.56 -6.95
C GLU A 223 -12.64 3.30 -5.64
N GLU A 224 -12.71 4.28 -4.74
CA GLU A 224 -13.43 4.19 -3.46
C GLU A 224 -14.95 4.09 -3.67
N ASN A 225 -15.49 4.92 -4.55
CA ASN A 225 -16.92 4.96 -4.87
C ASN A 225 -17.42 3.65 -5.50
N ALA A 226 -16.53 2.89 -6.16
CA ALA A 226 -16.86 1.60 -6.74
C ALA A 226 -16.88 0.44 -5.72
N ARG A 227 -16.37 0.61 -4.49
CA ARG A 227 -16.14 -0.53 -3.57
C ARG A 227 -17.45 -1.21 -3.12
N ASP A 228 -17.41 -2.55 -3.05
CA ASP A 228 -18.50 -3.37 -2.52
C ASP A 228 -18.67 -3.29 -0.98
N ARG A 229 -17.66 -2.76 -0.26
CA ARG A 229 -17.57 -2.84 1.21
C ARG A 229 -17.62 -1.45 1.88
N ARG A 230 -18.42 -1.34 2.96
CA ARG A 230 -18.71 -0.11 3.72
C ARG A 230 -17.59 0.45 4.62
N LYS A 231 -16.41 -0.17 4.71
CA LYS A 231 -15.31 0.34 5.56
C LYS A 231 -14.33 1.17 4.71
N PRO A 232 -13.94 2.39 5.10
CA PRO A 232 -12.99 3.23 4.35
C PRO A 232 -11.67 2.50 4.02
N SER A 233 -10.99 2.90 2.95
CA SER A 233 -9.67 2.35 2.60
C SER A 233 -8.61 2.76 3.64
N SER A 234 -7.43 2.12 3.63
CA SER A 234 -6.36 2.38 4.59
C SER A 234 -5.90 3.85 4.60
N VAL A 235 -5.78 4.48 3.43
CA VAL A 235 -5.38 5.90 3.33
C VAL A 235 -6.49 6.83 3.82
N PHE A 236 -7.76 6.51 3.56
CA PHE A 236 -8.87 7.37 4.00
C PHE A 236 -9.20 7.25 5.49
N ALA A 237 -8.59 6.30 6.19
CA ALA A 237 -8.64 6.24 7.64
C ALA A 237 -7.79 7.34 8.30
N THR A 238 -6.65 7.71 7.69
CA THR A 238 -5.71 8.73 8.19
C THR A 238 -5.88 10.07 7.48
N HIS A 239 -6.18 10.03 6.18
CA HIS A 239 -6.34 11.16 5.27
C HIS A 239 -7.73 11.14 4.59
N PRO A 240 -8.80 11.70 5.18
CA PRO A 240 -10.17 11.48 4.71
C PRO A 240 -10.40 11.83 3.23
N ALA A 241 -10.96 10.87 2.47
CA ALA A 241 -11.48 11.07 1.11
C ALA A 241 -12.71 11.97 1.15
N THR A 242 -12.54 13.26 0.83
CA THR A 242 -13.68 14.16 0.66
C THR A 242 -13.60 14.89 -0.67
N GLU A 243 -14.75 15.15 -1.28
CA GLU A 243 -14.87 16.06 -2.43
C GLU A 243 -14.37 17.47 -2.08
N GLU A 244 -14.51 17.87 -0.80
CA GLU A 244 -13.96 19.11 -0.24
C GLU A 244 -12.43 19.15 -0.40
N ARG A 245 -11.73 18.04 -0.08
CA ARG A 245 -10.28 17.95 -0.24
C ARG A 245 -9.89 17.95 -1.73
N LEU A 246 -10.62 17.23 -2.59
CA LEU A 246 -10.37 17.28 -4.04
C LEU A 246 -10.44 18.71 -4.58
N THR A 247 -11.49 19.45 -4.21
CA THR A 247 -11.68 20.84 -4.62
C THR A 247 -10.56 21.74 -4.11
N THR A 248 -10.10 21.50 -2.88
CA THR A 248 -8.99 22.22 -2.26
C THR A 248 -7.66 21.95 -2.98
N LEU A 249 -7.31 20.68 -3.17
CA LEU A 249 -6.10 20.26 -3.90
C LEU A 249 -6.06 20.84 -5.30
N ARG A 250 -7.19 20.82 -6.01
CA ARG A 250 -7.28 21.40 -7.35
C ARG A 250 -7.04 22.90 -7.33
N ARG A 251 -7.70 23.64 -6.44
CA ARG A 251 -7.52 25.09 -6.29
C ARG A 251 -6.07 25.44 -5.94
N GLU A 252 -5.45 24.70 -5.03
CA GLU A 252 -4.08 24.93 -4.60
C GLU A 252 -3.07 24.67 -5.73
N ALA A 253 -3.23 23.57 -6.47
CA ALA A 253 -2.42 23.29 -7.66
C ALA A 253 -2.57 24.37 -8.75
N GLU A 254 -3.80 24.82 -9.02
CA GLU A 254 -4.09 25.86 -10.02
C GLU A 254 -3.60 27.26 -9.60
N ALA A 255 -3.37 27.50 -8.31
CA ALA A 255 -2.89 28.77 -7.78
C ALA A 255 -1.36 28.92 -7.84
N LEU A 256 -0.62 27.85 -8.18
CA LEU A 256 0.85 27.91 -8.26
C LEU A 256 1.28 28.81 -9.43
N PRO A 257 2.29 29.68 -9.22
CA PRO A 257 2.69 30.69 -10.22
C PRO A 257 3.37 30.07 -11.44
N THR A 258 3.99 28.90 -11.27
CA THR A 258 4.60 28.11 -12.34
C THR A 258 4.16 26.67 -12.17
N ASN A 259 3.92 25.99 -13.28
CA ASN A 259 3.60 24.57 -13.29
C ASN A 259 4.49 23.87 -14.32
N GLY A 260 5.05 22.73 -13.95
CA GLY A 260 5.76 21.89 -14.92
C GLY A 260 4.79 21.22 -15.88
N ASP A 261 5.31 20.72 -17.00
CA ASP A 261 4.60 19.81 -17.91
C ASP A 261 5.12 18.36 -17.81
N GLY A 262 6.23 18.16 -17.09
CA GLY A 262 6.82 16.85 -16.87
C GLY A 262 5.95 15.98 -15.97
N THR A 263 5.84 14.71 -16.32
CA THR A 263 5.19 13.69 -15.47
C THR A 263 6.14 12.56 -15.08
N GLY A 264 7.28 12.41 -15.76
CA GLY A 264 8.20 11.28 -15.59
C GLY A 264 7.55 9.92 -15.90
N SER A 265 6.59 9.88 -16.84
CA SER A 265 5.80 8.68 -17.11
C SER A 265 6.65 7.52 -17.60
N ALA A 266 7.59 7.76 -18.54
CA ALA A 266 8.38 6.70 -19.15
C ALA A 266 9.29 6.00 -18.14
N GLU A 267 10.08 6.77 -17.38
CA GLU A 267 10.97 6.24 -16.35
C GLU A 267 10.19 5.49 -15.26
N PHE A 268 9.03 6.03 -14.86
CA PHE A 268 8.15 5.40 -13.88
C PHE A 268 7.58 4.07 -14.41
N SER A 269 7.04 4.07 -15.63
CA SER A 269 6.53 2.87 -16.29
C SER A 269 7.61 1.79 -16.40
N ASP A 270 8.83 2.16 -16.79
CA ASP A 270 9.97 1.25 -16.90
C ASP A 270 10.35 0.63 -15.55
N ALA A 271 10.43 1.46 -14.49
CA ALA A 271 10.79 1.00 -13.15
C ALA A 271 9.77 0.03 -12.56
N LEU A 272 8.47 0.21 -12.86
CA LEU A 272 7.41 -0.61 -12.28
C LEU A 272 7.07 -1.86 -13.12
N ARG A 273 7.38 -1.85 -14.42
CA ARG A 273 7.02 -2.92 -15.37
C ARG A 273 7.32 -4.34 -14.86
N PRO A 274 8.49 -4.64 -14.25
CA PRO A 274 8.80 -6.00 -13.78
C PRO A 274 7.86 -6.53 -12.69
N PHE A 275 7.17 -5.65 -11.96
CA PHE A 275 6.38 -6.01 -10.77
C PHE A 275 4.88 -6.07 -11.02
N LEU A 276 4.41 -5.54 -12.16
CA LEU A 276 2.98 -5.35 -12.43
C LEU A 276 2.19 -6.66 -12.34
N THR A 277 2.72 -7.77 -12.86
CA THR A 277 2.05 -9.07 -12.79
C THR A 277 1.80 -9.49 -11.33
N THR A 278 2.82 -9.39 -10.49
CA THR A 278 2.72 -9.78 -9.08
C THR A 278 1.76 -8.85 -8.33
N TRP A 279 1.83 -7.54 -8.55
CA TRP A 279 0.99 -6.58 -7.84
C TRP A 279 -0.47 -6.63 -8.29
N LEU A 280 -0.75 -6.86 -9.58
CA LEU A 280 -2.10 -7.09 -10.07
C LEU A 280 -2.69 -8.40 -9.52
N ALA A 281 -1.88 -9.46 -9.39
CA ALA A 281 -2.31 -10.68 -8.73
C ALA A 281 -2.65 -10.44 -7.25
N ASP A 282 -1.85 -9.66 -6.52
CA ASP A 282 -2.14 -9.26 -5.14
C ASP A 282 -3.40 -8.39 -5.04
N GLU A 283 -3.62 -7.49 -6.00
CA GLU A 283 -4.82 -6.65 -6.07
C GLU A 283 -6.08 -7.50 -6.26
N VAL A 284 -6.08 -8.43 -7.22
CA VAL A 284 -7.21 -9.34 -7.45
C VAL A 284 -7.49 -10.21 -6.21
N GLN A 285 -6.46 -10.59 -5.46
CA GLN A 285 -6.60 -11.36 -4.21
C GLN A 285 -7.31 -10.59 -3.09
N ARG A 286 -7.38 -9.25 -3.14
CA ARG A 286 -8.16 -8.45 -2.18
C ARG A 286 -9.67 -8.69 -2.28
N ARG A 287 -10.14 -9.28 -3.39
CA ARG A 287 -11.56 -9.56 -3.67
C ARG A 287 -12.46 -8.31 -3.63
N ASN A 288 -11.92 -7.14 -3.96
CA ASN A 288 -12.69 -5.93 -4.15
C ASN A 288 -12.89 -5.66 -5.64
N TYR A 289 -13.60 -6.58 -6.30
CA TYR A 289 -13.60 -6.70 -7.75
C TYR A 289 -14.05 -5.43 -8.50
N PRO A 290 -15.08 -4.69 -8.08
CA PRO A 290 -15.44 -3.46 -8.77
C PRO A 290 -14.37 -2.38 -8.69
N GLN A 291 -13.71 -2.24 -7.52
CA GLN A 291 -12.57 -1.33 -7.37
C GLN A 291 -11.41 -1.75 -8.28
N THR A 292 -11.11 -3.05 -8.34
CA THR A 292 -10.07 -3.57 -9.24
C THR A 292 -10.42 -3.32 -10.71
N LEU A 293 -11.69 -3.42 -11.13
CA LEU A 293 -12.11 -3.09 -12.49
C LEU A 293 -11.87 -1.61 -12.82
N VAL A 294 -12.19 -0.68 -11.91
CA VAL A 294 -11.89 0.76 -12.10
C VAL A 294 -10.39 0.99 -12.25
N LEU A 295 -9.56 0.33 -11.43
CA LEU A 295 -8.11 0.40 -11.56
C LEU A 295 -7.63 -0.13 -12.92
N LEU A 296 -8.14 -1.28 -13.37
CA LEU A 296 -7.77 -1.86 -14.67
C LEU A 296 -8.19 -0.97 -15.84
N ASP A 297 -9.40 -0.38 -15.80
CA ASP A 297 -9.86 0.60 -16.80
C ASP A 297 -8.88 1.78 -16.90
N ARG A 298 -8.45 2.28 -15.74
CA ARG A 298 -7.54 3.42 -15.65
C ARG A 298 -6.11 3.10 -16.11
N LEU A 299 -5.61 1.91 -15.79
CA LEU A 299 -4.33 1.41 -16.32
C LEU A 299 -4.38 1.26 -17.84
N GLN A 300 -5.50 0.80 -18.37
CA GLN A 300 -5.72 0.59 -19.80
C GLN A 300 -5.89 1.91 -20.58
N SER A 301 -6.30 2.99 -19.93
CA SER A 301 -6.43 4.32 -20.54
C SER A 301 -5.16 5.18 -20.48
N ARG A 302 -4.05 4.67 -19.95
CA ARG A 302 -2.79 5.43 -19.88
C ARG A 302 -2.20 5.66 -21.28
N PRO A 303 -1.51 6.80 -21.52
CA PRO A 303 -0.77 7.01 -22.77
C PRO A 303 0.22 5.88 -23.07
N GLU A 304 0.90 5.41 -22.03
CA GLU A 304 1.76 4.23 -22.05
C GLU A 304 1.04 3.08 -21.36
N VAL A 305 0.23 2.34 -22.12
CA VAL A 305 -0.51 1.20 -21.57
C VAL A 305 0.47 0.12 -21.12
N PRO A 306 0.51 -0.22 -19.83
CA PRO A 306 1.40 -1.26 -19.36
C PRO A 306 0.84 -2.61 -19.80
N ASN A 307 1.47 -3.24 -20.80
CA ASN A 307 1.19 -4.62 -21.21
C ASN A 307 -0.32 -4.92 -21.34
N ALA A 308 -0.92 -4.46 -22.44
CA ALA A 308 -2.37 -4.51 -22.64
C ALA A 308 -2.95 -5.93 -22.52
N GLY A 309 -2.24 -6.95 -23.02
CA GLY A 309 -2.66 -8.35 -22.88
C GLY A 309 -2.70 -8.81 -21.41
N MET A 310 -1.74 -8.39 -20.59
CA MET A 310 -1.74 -8.67 -19.16
C MET A 310 -2.92 -8.02 -18.44
N LEU A 311 -3.27 -6.77 -18.76
CA LEU A 311 -4.44 -6.11 -18.16
C LEU A 311 -5.75 -6.82 -18.52
N ALA A 312 -5.89 -7.25 -19.78
CA ALA A 312 -7.04 -8.04 -20.23
C ALA A 312 -7.10 -9.41 -19.52
N TYR A 313 -5.96 -10.08 -19.35
CA TYR A 313 -5.88 -11.30 -18.54
C TYR A 313 -6.37 -11.08 -17.10
N PHE A 314 -5.87 -10.04 -16.41
CA PHE A 314 -6.32 -9.77 -15.04
C PHE A 314 -7.79 -9.34 -14.96
N ARG A 315 -8.34 -8.71 -15.99
CA ARG A 315 -9.78 -8.45 -16.11
C ARG A 315 -10.57 -9.77 -16.17
N GLY A 316 -10.10 -10.75 -16.95
CA GLY A 316 -10.66 -12.09 -16.96
C GLY A 316 -10.59 -12.78 -15.60
N GLU A 317 -9.46 -12.65 -14.89
CA GLU A 317 -9.29 -13.19 -13.54
C GLU A 317 -10.27 -12.57 -12.54
N VAL A 318 -10.55 -11.26 -12.65
CA VAL A 318 -11.56 -10.59 -11.84
C VAL A 318 -12.93 -11.20 -12.06
N PHE A 319 -13.39 -11.35 -13.31
CA PHE A 319 -14.69 -11.95 -13.61
C PHE A 319 -14.76 -13.40 -13.14
N ARG A 320 -13.72 -14.20 -13.42
CA ARG A 320 -13.64 -15.61 -13.01
C ARG A 320 -13.76 -15.78 -11.48
N LYS A 321 -13.17 -14.88 -10.70
CA LYS A 321 -13.21 -14.94 -9.23
C LYS A 321 -14.45 -14.28 -8.62
N ARG A 322 -15.03 -13.28 -9.28
CA ARG A 322 -16.26 -12.60 -8.84
C ARG A 322 -17.49 -13.50 -8.97
N ARG A 323 -17.58 -14.28 -10.07
CA ARG A 323 -18.67 -15.24 -10.31
C ARG A 323 -20.08 -14.63 -10.22
N ALA A 324 -20.23 -13.37 -10.64
CA ALA A 324 -21.56 -12.78 -10.81
C ALA A 324 -22.25 -13.37 -12.06
N PRO A 325 -23.59 -13.31 -12.18
CA PRO A 325 -24.30 -13.72 -13.38
C PRO A 325 -23.70 -13.07 -14.64
N GLY A 326 -23.35 -13.90 -15.63
CA GLY A 326 -22.71 -13.47 -16.88
C GLY A 326 -21.19 -13.29 -16.83
N ASP A 327 -20.55 -13.45 -15.67
CA ASP A 327 -19.08 -13.33 -15.56
C ASP A 327 -18.33 -14.44 -16.29
N ASP A 328 -18.96 -15.57 -16.56
CA ASP A 328 -18.32 -16.70 -17.24
C ASP A 328 -17.99 -16.35 -18.68
N LYS A 329 -19.00 -15.80 -19.38
CA LYS A 329 -18.81 -15.22 -20.70
C LYS A 329 -17.83 -14.05 -20.66
N ARG A 330 -17.97 -13.12 -19.72
CA ARG A 330 -17.06 -11.95 -19.63
C ARG A 330 -15.61 -12.35 -19.36
N ALA A 331 -15.37 -13.42 -18.60
CA ALA A 331 -14.03 -13.95 -18.37
C ALA A 331 -13.46 -14.52 -19.67
N ILE A 332 -14.23 -15.33 -20.41
CA ILE A 332 -13.84 -15.85 -21.73
C ILE A 332 -13.52 -14.70 -22.69
N ASP A 333 -14.45 -13.75 -22.84
CA ASP A 333 -14.28 -12.58 -23.71
C ASP A 333 -13.00 -11.79 -23.38
N ALA A 334 -12.70 -11.62 -22.08
CA ALA A 334 -11.49 -10.92 -21.64
C ALA A 334 -10.19 -11.72 -21.89
N TYR A 335 -10.20 -13.05 -21.72
CA TYR A 335 -9.04 -13.88 -22.05
C TYR A 335 -8.80 -13.97 -23.55
N VAL A 336 -9.85 -14.09 -24.36
CA VAL A 336 -9.74 -14.04 -25.83
C VAL A 336 -9.14 -12.71 -26.26
N ALA A 337 -9.68 -11.59 -25.76
CA ALA A 337 -9.13 -10.26 -26.04
C ALA A 337 -7.66 -10.12 -25.57
N ALA A 338 -7.26 -10.82 -24.49
CA ALA A 338 -5.88 -10.81 -24.04
C ALA A 338 -4.93 -11.49 -25.03
N LEU A 339 -5.35 -12.60 -25.66
CA LEU A 339 -4.55 -13.33 -26.66
C LEU A 339 -4.28 -12.50 -27.92
N ASP A 340 -5.16 -11.55 -28.24
CA ASP A 340 -5.01 -10.62 -29.38
C ASP A 340 -4.08 -9.42 -29.08
N LEU A 341 -3.62 -9.27 -27.83
CA LEU A 341 -2.88 -8.10 -27.37
C LEU A 341 -1.44 -8.46 -26.99
N PRO A 342 -0.44 -7.59 -27.21
CA PRO A 342 0.93 -7.89 -26.83
C PRO A 342 1.08 -8.05 -25.30
N GLY A 343 1.95 -9.00 -24.92
CA GLY A 343 2.43 -9.17 -23.55
C GLY A 343 1.54 -9.99 -22.61
N TYR A 344 0.48 -10.65 -23.11
CA TYR A 344 -0.31 -11.56 -22.29
C TYR A 344 0.57 -12.65 -21.64
N PRO A 345 0.26 -13.06 -20.40
CA PRO A 345 0.91 -14.22 -19.78
C PRO A 345 0.42 -15.52 -20.44
N ALA A 346 1.29 -16.51 -20.63
CA ALA A 346 0.91 -17.82 -21.19
C ALA A 346 -0.20 -18.49 -20.36
N GLU A 347 -0.28 -18.18 -19.07
CA GLU A 347 -1.33 -18.60 -18.15
C GLU A 347 -2.74 -18.14 -18.58
N THR A 348 -2.85 -17.21 -19.53
CA THR A 348 -4.11 -16.81 -20.19
C THR A 348 -4.76 -18.00 -20.90
N MET A 349 -3.99 -18.79 -21.66
CA MET A 349 -4.48 -19.96 -22.39
C MET A 349 -5.03 -21.02 -21.42
N ARG A 350 -4.29 -21.27 -20.33
CA ARG A 350 -4.75 -22.15 -19.25
C ARG A 350 -6.03 -21.64 -18.60
N ALA A 351 -6.11 -20.35 -18.28
CA ALA A 351 -7.29 -19.75 -17.66
C ALA A 351 -8.52 -19.79 -18.59
N LEU A 352 -8.30 -19.62 -19.89
CA LEU A 352 -9.31 -19.76 -20.94
C LEU A 352 -9.81 -21.20 -21.03
N GLY A 353 -8.93 -22.20 -21.01
CA GLY A 353 -9.31 -23.61 -20.98
C GLY A 353 -10.20 -23.95 -19.78
N TYR A 354 -9.84 -23.47 -18.58
CA TYR A 354 -10.70 -23.60 -17.40
C TYR A 354 -12.05 -22.89 -17.53
N ALA A 355 -12.09 -21.74 -18.21
CA ALA A 355 -13.31 -20.99 -18.41
C ALA A 355 -14.26 -21.69 -19.39
N PHE A 356 -13.74 -22.25 -20.49
CA PHE A 356 -14.50 -23.03 -21.46
C PHE A 356 -15.08 -24.32 -20.87
N ARG A 357 -14.29 -25.09 -20.10
CA ARG A 357 -14.83 -26.27 -19.40
C ARG A 357 -16.03 -25.96 -18.53
N ARG A 358 -16.02 -24.79 -17.88
CA ARG A 358 -17.08 -24.37 -16.96
C ARG A 358 -18.40 -24.05 -17.66
N VAL A 359 -18.34 -23.63 -18.93
CA VAL A 359 -19.51 -23.46 -19.79
C VAL A 359 -19.76 -24.68 -20.68
N GLU A 360 -19.14 -25.82 -20.35
CA GLU A 360 -19.26 -27.11 -21.04
C GLU A 360 -18.80 -27.11 -22.51
N ASP A 361 -17.98 -26.14 -22.91
CA ASP A 361 -17.32 -26.10 -24.22
C ASP A 361 -15.99 -26.86 -24.16
N ILE A 362 -16.05 -28.19 -24.31
CA ILE A 362 -14.90 -29.07 -24.10
C ILE A 362 -13.88 -29.00 -25.23
N GLU A 363 -14.35 -28.77 -26.46
CA GLU A 363 -13.50 -28.65 -27.63
C GLU A 363 -12.59 -27.44 -27.50
N SER A 364 -13.17 -26.25 -27.31
CA SER A 364 -12.41 -25.00 -27.11
C SER A 364 -11.54 -25.06 -25.85
N ALA A 365 -11.99 -25.77 -24.80
CA ALA A 365 -11.17 -25.95 -23.60
C ALA A 365 -9.89 -26.74 -23.88
N ASN A 366 -10.00 -27.85 -24.62
CA ASN A 366 -8.87 -28.72 -24.93
C ASN A 366 -7.89 -28.05 -25.89
N GLU A 367 -8.38 -27.25 -26.84
CA GLU A 367 -7.53 -26.43 -27.70
C GLU A 367 -6.70 -25.43 -26.87
N ALA A 368 -7.35 -24.65 -26.01
CA ALA A 368 -6.66 -23.68 -25.16
C ALA A 368 -5.65 -24.33 -24.20
N PHE A 369 -5.92 -25.55 -23.70
CA PHE A 369 -4.95 -26.29 -22.90
C PHE A 369 -3.77 -26.82 -23.71
N ALA A 370 -4.00 -27.26 -24.96
CA ALA A 370 -2.92 -27.68 -25.85
C ALA A 370 -1.97 -26.52 -26.14
N ASP A 371 -2.50 -25.34 -26.47
CA ASP A 371 -1.72 -24.12 -26.69
C ASP A 371 -0.90 -23.73 -25.44
N TYR A 372 -1.50 -23.86 -24.25
CA TYR A 372 -0.79 -23.62 -23.00
C TYR A 372 0.40 -24.58 -22.81
N LEU A 373 0.21 -25.87 -23.08
CA LEU A 373 1.26 -26.88 -22.93
C LEU A 373 2.35 -26.75 -24.00
N GLU A 374 2.03 -26.25 -25.18
CA GLU A 374 3.02 -25.89 -26.20
C GLU A 374 3.85 -24.67 -25.75
N ALA A 375 3.20 -23.63 -25.22
CA ALA A 375 3.89 -22.45 -24.71
C ALA A 375 4.69 -22.72 -23.42
N ARG A 376 4.28 -23.71 -22.62
CA ARG A 376 4.89 -24.09 -21.33
C ARG A 376 5.07 -25.61 -21.23
N PRO A 377 5.99 -26.21 -21.99
CA PRO A 377 6.15 -27.66 -22.05
C PRO A 377 6.54 -28.31 -20.71
N ASN A 378 7.17 -27.53 -19.83
CA ASN A 378 7.64 -27.96 -18.50
C ASN A 378 6.83 -27.33 -17.35
N ALA A 379 5.56 -26.96 -17.58
CA ALA A 379 4.71 -26.41 -16.53
C ALA A 379 4.52 -27.42 -15.38
N ASP A 380 4.60 -26.97 -14.13
CA ASP A 380 4.43 -27.82 -12.94
C ASP A 380 3.05 -28.48 -12.88
N ASP A 381 2.04 -27.84 -13.48
CA ASP A 381 0.66 -28.33 -13.55
C ASP A 381 0.35 -29.12 -14.83
N ARG A 382 1.35 -29.44 -15.66
CA ARG A 382 1.16 -30.17 -16.93
C ARG A 382 0.31 -31.43 -16.77
N ALA A 383 0.64 -32.29 -15.81
CA ALA A 383 -0.07 -33.56 -15.60
C ALA A 383 -1.56 -33.34 -15.24
N LEU A 384 -1.87 -32.26 -14.51
CA LEU A 384 -3.26 -31.89 -14.21
C LEU A 384 -3.98 -31.43 -15.48
N ILE A 385 -3.33 -30.61 -16.31
CA ILE A 385 -3.91 -30.12 -17.57
C ILE A 385 -4.17 -31.28 -18.53
N GLU A 386 -3.18 -32.18 -18.73
CA GLU A 386 -3.33 -33.38 -19.57
C GLU A 386 -4.45 -34.29 -19.07
N HIS A 387 -4.57 -34.48 -17.75
CA HIS A 387 -5.66 -35.25 -17.17
C HIS A 387 -7.02 -34.62 -17.49
N LEU A 388 -7.18 -33.32 -17.26
CA LEU A 388 -8.42 -32.61 -17.55
C LEU A 388 -8.82 -32.78 -19.02
N MET A 389 -7.88 -32.71 -19.96
CA MET A 389 -8.17 -32.88 -21.40
C MET A 389 -8.81 -34.23 -21.75
N THR A 390 -8.61 -35.25 -20.91
CA THR A 390 -9.20 -36.60 -21.07
C THR A 390 -10.47 -36.83 -20.25
N GLU A 391 -10.76 -35.99 -19.25
CA GLU A 391 -11.90 -36.17 -18.36
C GLU A 391 -13.21 -35.67 -18.98
N PRO A 392 -14.27 -36.49 -19.02
CA PRO A 392 -15.61 -36.02 -19.36
C PRO A 392 -16.15 -35.09 -18.27
N VAL A 393 -16.81 -33.99 -18.66
CA VAL A 393 -17.49 -33.13 -17.70
C VAL A 393 -18.71 -33.86 -17.14
N ARG A 394 -18.69 -34.10 -15.82
CA ARG A 394 -19.84 -34.69 -15.12
C ARG A 394 -20.98 -33.67 -15.18
N ARG A 395 -22.02 -33.97 -15.95
CA ARG A 395 -23.29 -33.24 -15.83
C ARG A 395 -23.79 -33.42 -14.40
N HIS A 396 -23.98 -32.31 -13.69
CA HIS A 396 -24.80 -32.34 -12.49
C HIS A 396 -26.23 -32.61 -12.97
N GLU A 397 -26.68 -33.86 -12.82
CA GLU A 397 -28.09 -34.17 -12.87
C GLU A 397 -28.74 -33.49 -11.65
N ASP A 398 -29.76 -32.67 -11.92
CA ASP A 398 -30.46 -31.78 -10.98
C ASP A 398 -31.04 -32.48 -9.73
#